data_AF-A0A8E2EFK3-F1
#
_entry.id   AF-A0A8E2EFK3-F1
#
_cell.length_a   1.000
_cell.length_b   1.000
_cell.length_c   1.000
_cell.angle_alpha   90.00
_cell.angle_beta   90.00
_cell.angle_gamma   90.00
#
_symmetry.space_group_name_H-M   'P 1'
#
loop_
_entity.id
_entity.type
_entity.pdbx_description
1 polymer ?
#
loop_
_entity_poly.entity_id
_entity_poly.type
_entity_poly.pdbx_seq_one_letter_code
_entity_poly.pdbx_strand_id
1 'polypeptide(L)' 'EFEALSYRWGEDVFPEQLFIGTQSLNITENLYPALQHIRSAVRPRCLWVDAVCIN' A
#
# COMPACT_ATOMS: atom_id res chain seq x y z
N GLU A 1 13.51 10.48 -2.45
CA GLU A 1 13.79 9.46 -1.43
C GLU A 1 12.51 8.73 -1.12
N PHE A 2 12.54 7.41 -0.95
CA PHE A 2 11.36 6.60 -0.67
C PHE A 2 11.44 6.06 0.76
N GLU A 3 10.32 6.10 1.48
CA GLU A 3 10.18 5.49 2.80
C GLU A 3 9.67 4.06 2.61
N ALA A 4 10.40 3.05 3.08
CA ALA A 4 9.93 1.67 3.03
C ALA A 4 8.80 1.44 4.05
N LEU A 5 7.71 0.80 3.61
CA LEU A 5 6.62 0.40 4.50
C LEU A 5 6.89 -1.01 5.06
N SER A 6 7.03 -1.12 6.37
CA SER A 6 7.09 -2.41 7.06
C SER A 6 5.70 -2.80 7.57
N TYR A 7 5.16 -3.91 7.08
CA TYR A 7 3.86 -4.44 7.48
C TYR A 7 3.88 -5.97 7.45
N ARG A 8 2.88 -6.62 8.07
CA ARG A 8 2.70 -8.07 7.94
C ARG A 8 2.02 -8.36 6.60
N TRP A 9 2.61 -9.20 5.76
CA TRP A 9 2.06 -9.54 4.44
C TRP A 9 0.61 -10.08 4.50
N GLY A 10 0.37 -11.10 5.32
CA GLY A 10 -0.92 -11.79 5.41
C GLY A 10 -0.99 -13.03 4.53
N GLU A 11 -2.20 -13.46 4.23
CA GLU A 11 -2.45 -14.50 3.23
C GLU A 11 -2.34 -13.91 1.82
N ASP A 12 -2.01 -14.74 0.82
CA ASP A 12 -1.98 -14.36 -0.60
C ASP A 12 -3.41 -14.28 -1.19
N VAL A 13 -4.27 -13.56 -0.48
CA VAL A 13 -5.62 -13.20 -0.88
C VAL A 13 -5.64 -11.68 -1.00
N PHE A 14 -6.18 -11.18 -2.11
CA PHE A 14 -6.16 -9.75 -2.44
C PHE A 14 -7.59 -9.17 -2.50
N PRO A 15 -8.31 -9.10 -1.36
CA PRO A 15 -9.71 -8.71 -1.34
C PRO A 15 -9.91 -7.20 -1.44
N GLU A 16 -8.87 -6.41 -1.12
CA GLU A 16 -8.95 -4.95 -1.04
C GLU A 16 -8.41 -4.29 -2.32
N GLN A 17 -8.87 -3.06 -2.60
CA GLN A 17 -8.43 -2.31 -3.78
C GLN A 17 -7.68 -1.02 -3.41
N LEU A 18 -6.49 -0.88 -3.98
CA LEU A 18 -5.71 0.35 -4.01
C LEU A 18 -5.95 1.09 -5.31
N PHE A 19 -6.42 2.33 -5.24
CA PHE A 19 -6.64 3.19 -6.41
C PHE A 19 -5.41 4.04 -6.70
N ILE A 20 -4.93 3.98 -7.95
CA ILE A 20 -3.76 4.71 -8.45
C ILE A 20 -4.21 5.50 -9.69
N GLY A 21 -4.66 6.73 -9.46
CA GLY A 21 -5.27 7.54 -10.51
C GLY A 21 -6.56 6.89 -11.03
N THR A 22 -6.58 6.47 -12.29
CA THR A 22 -7.71 5.78 -12.93
C THR A 22 -7.60 4.25 -12.90
N GLN A 23 -6.50 3.71 -12.38
CA GLN A 23 -6.26 2.28 -12.27
C GLN A 23 -6.51 1.80 -10.84
N SER A 24 -6.75 0.50 -10.67
CA SER A 24 -6.80 -0.15 -9.38
C SER A 24 -5.86 -1.36 -9.34
N LEU A 25 -5.33 -1.64 -8.15
CA LEU A 25 -4.52 -2.80 -7.84
C LEU A 25 -5.16 -3.55 -6.67
N ASN A 26 -5.32 -4.85 -6.80
CA ASN A 26 -5.78 -5.67 -5.69
C ASN A 26 -4.63 -5.85 -4.70
N ILE A 27 -4.89 -5.62 -3.42
CA ILE A 27 -3.89 -5.69 -2.34
C ILE A 27 -4.39 -6.61 -1.22
N THR A 28 -3.46 -7.08 -0.39
CA THR A 28 -3.80 -7.93 0.75
C THR A 28 -4.58 -7.17 1.81
N GLU A 29 -5.35 -7.90 2.60
CA GLU A 29 -6.15 -7.36 3.72
C GLU A 29 -5.29 -6.56 4.70
N ASN A 30 -4.03 -6.95 4.92
CA ASN A 30 -3.14 -6.26 5.85
C ASN A 30 -2.50 -4.99 5.27
N LEU A 31 -2.29 -4.92 3.95
CA LEU A 31 -1.69 -3.74 3.34
C LEU A 31 -2.66 -2.55 3.36
N TYR A 32 -3.96 -2.81 3.20
CA TYR A 32 -4.98 -1.77 3.19
C TYR A 32 -4.97 -0.87 4.47
N PRO A 33 -5.13 -1.41 5.69
CA PRO A 33 -5.06 -0.60 6.91
C PRO A 33 -3.65 -0.04 7.16
N ALA A 34 -2.58 -0.70 6.73
CA ALA A 34 -1.22 -0.19 6.86
C ALA A 34 -1.03 1.12 6.05
N LEU A 35 -1.51 1.15 4.80
CA LEU A 35 -1.51 2.35 3.96
C LEU A 35 -2.38 3.46 4.55
N GLN A 36 -3.54 3.13 5.13
CA GLN A 36 -4.40 4.10 5.79
C GLN A 36 -3.71 4.75 7.00
N HIS A 37 -2.99 3.95 7.81
CA HIS A 37 -2.33 4.43 9.02
C HIS A 37 -1.16 5.36 8.73
N ILE A 38 -0.40 5.09 7.66
CA ILE A 38 0.78 5.88 7.32
C ILE A 38 0.46 7.15 6.51
N ARG A 39 -0.78 7.24 5.98
CA ARG A 39 -1.26 8.38 5.20
C ARG A 39 -1.22 9.66 6.02
N SER A 40 -0.53 10.68 5.51
CA SER A 40 -0.52 12.02 6.11
C SER A 40 -1.52 12.92 5.41
N ALA A 41 -2.31 13.66 6.18
CA ALA A 41 -3.22 14.68 5.66
C ALA A 41 -2.51 15.99 5.27
N VAL A 42 -1.27 16.18 5.72
CA VAL A 42 -0.55 17.46 5.63
C VAL A 42 0.53 17.42 4.57
N ARG A 43 1.18 16.28 4.35
CA ARG A 43 2.26 16.14 3.37
C ARG A 43 2.11 14.88 2.51
N PRO A 44 2.41 14.95 1.20
CA PRO A 44 2.55 13.75 0.40
C PRO A 44 3.71 12.90 0.93
N ARG A 45 3.57 11.58 0.83
CA ARG A 45 4.63 10.61 1.17
C ARG A 45 4.97 9.78 -0.06
N CYS A 46 6.26 9.59 -0.31
CA CYS A 46 6.74 8.64 -1.31
C CYS A 46 7.06 7.34 -0.58
N LEU A 47 6.19 6.33 -0.73
CA LEU A 47 6.37 5.04 -0.08
C LEU A 47 6.92 4.02 -1.09
N TRP A 48 7.78 3.14 -0.61
CA TRP A 48 8.11 1.90 -1.30
C TRP A 48 7.39 0.76 -0.58
N VAL A 49 6.54 0.06 -1.33
CA VAL A 49 5.75 -1.07 -0.86
C VAL A 49 6.03 -2.23 -1.80
N ASP A 50 6.61 -3.30 -1.30
CA ASP A 50 6.98 -4.50 -2.05
C ASP A 50 5.83 -5.04 -2.92
N ALA A 51 4.62 -5.20 -2.37
CA ALA A 51 3.43 -5.67 -3.08
C ALA A 51 2.96 -4.76 -4.24
N VAL A 52 3.50 -3.54 -4.35
CA VAL A 52 3.13 -2.56 -5.38
C VAL A 52 4.30 -2.23 -6.30
N CYS A 53 5.51 -2.16 -5.76
CA CYS A 53 6.70 -1.62 -6.43
C CYS A 53 7.65 -2.69 -6.99
N ILE A 54 7.53 -3.95 -6.55
CA ILE A 54 8.31 -5.07 -7.09
C ILE A 54 7.44 -5.78 -8.12
N ASN A 55 7.55 -5.38 -9.38
CA ASN A 55 7.08 -6.14 -10.55
C ASN A 55 8.29 -6.50 -11.41
#